data_AF-A0A963MV45-F1
#
_entry.id   AF-A0A963MV45-F1
#
_cell.length_a   1.000
_cell.length_b   1.000
_cell.length_c   1.000
_cell.angle_alpha   90.00
_cell.angle_beta   90.00
_cell.angle_gamma   90.00
#
_symmetry.space_group_name_H-M   'P 1'
#
loop_
_entity.id
_entity.type
_entity.pdbx_description
1 polymer ?
#
loop_
_entity_poly.entity_id
_entity_poly.type
_entity_poly.pdbx_seq_one_letter_code
_entity_poly.pdbx_strand_id
1 'polypeptide(L)'
;MNTHKNARLTVHGRALLVRRVVEYGLRVEEAAQAAGVSTRTAYKWLKRYREEGPGGLHNRSSRPHRCPHALSGERQRMIIERRKSRQPYHQISQDLGVGRSTVGRILCRAGLHRLANL
;
A
#
# COMPACT_ATOMS: atom_id res chain seq x y z
N MET A 1 -3.32 7.62 -9.43
CA MET A 1 -4.30 7.01 -8.51
C MET A 1 -4.65 5.60 -9.00
N ASN A 2 -4.02 4.55 -8.45
CA ASN A 2 -4.33 3.17 -8.86
C ASN A 2 -5.61 2.70 -8.16
N THR A 3 -6.74 2.93 -8.80
CA THR A 3 -8.03 2.37 -8.39
C THR A 3 -8.14 0.97 -8.97
N HIS A 4 -8.37 -0.03 -8.14
CA HIS A 4 -8.55 -1.40 -8.60
C HIS A 4 -9.74 -1.49 -9.56
N LYS A 5 -9.65 -2.30 -10.62
CA LYS A 5 -10.71 -2.45 -11.65
C LYS A 5 -12.10 -2.78 -11.09
N ASN A 6 -12.15 -3.49 -9.96
CA ASN A 6 -13.39 -3.88 -9.29
C ASN A 6 -13.81 -2.92 -8.16
N ALA A 7 -13.21 -1.74 -8.04
CA ALA A 7 -13.57 -0.80 -6.98
C ALA A 7 -14.94 -0.17 -7.28
N ARG A 8 -15.92 -0.39 -6.39
CA ARG A 8 -17.28 0.21 -6.50
C ARG A 8 -17.25 1.74 -6.55
N LEU A 9 -16.33 2.38 -5.81
CA LEU A 9 -16.21 3.83 -5.77
C LEU A 9 -14.77 4.29 -6.02
N THR A 10 -14.63 5.22 -6.97
CA THR A 10 -13.46 6.08 -7.14
C THR A 10 -13.39 7.12 -6.01
N VAL A 11 -12.31 7.90 -5.94
CA VAL A 11 -12.21 8.99 -4.95
C VAL A 11 -13.31 10.04 -5.16
N HIS A 12 -13.65 10.37 -6.40
CA HIS A 12 -14.77 11.27 -6.69
C HIS A 12 -16.11 10.70 -6.21
N GLY A 13 -16.36 9.40 -6.40
CA GLY A 13 -17.57 8.75 -5.88
C GLY A 13 -17.65 8.78 -4.35
N ARG A 14 -16.52 8.63 -3.66
CA ARG A 14 -16.45 8.76 -2.19
C ARG A 14 -16.69 10.21 -1.75
N ALA A 15 -16.13 11.18 -2.47
CA ALA A 15 -16.33 12.59 -2.20
C ALA A 15 -17.80 13.00 -2.37
N LEU A 16 -18.47 12.53 -3.43
CA LEU A 16 -19.89 12.75 -3.64
C LEU A 16 -20.74 12.13 -2.52
N LEU A 17 -20.41 10.91 -2.09
CA LEU A 17 -21.08 10.26 -0.96
C LEU A 17 -20.96 11.11 0.31
N VAL A 18 -19.76 11.60 0.62
CA VAL A 18 -19.53 12.45 1.80
C VAL A 18 -20.25 13.78 1.67
N ARG A 19 -20.18 14.45 0.51
CA ARG A 19 -20.88 15.70 0.23
C ARG A 19 -22.39 15.57 0.45
N ARG A 20 -23.00 14.48 -0.01
CA ARG A 20 -24.42 14.20 0.22
C ARG A 20 -24.79 14.19 1.70
N VAL A 21 -23.92 13.64 2.54
CA VAL A 21 -24.15 13.59 4.00
C VAL A 21 -23.84 14.92 4.66
N VAL A 22 -22.70 15.54 4.34
CA VAL A 22 -22.17 16.71 5.08
C VAL A 22 -22.76 18.02 4.60
N GLU A 23 -22.89 18.22 3.29
CA GLU A 23 -23.37 19.48 2.70
C GLU A 23 -24.88 19.43 2.44
N TYR A 24 -25.42 18.29 1.99
CA TYR A 24 -26.84 18.16 1.61
C TYR A 24 -27.71 17.54 2.71
N GLY A 25 -27.12 17.13 3.85
CA GLY A 25 -27.87 16.65 5.02
C GLY A 25 -28.57 15.30 4.85
N LEU A 26 -28.23 14.51 3.84
CA LEU A 26 -28.82 13.16 3.67
C LEU A 26 -28.40 12.25 4.82
N ARG A 27 -29.29 11.31 5.17
CA ARG A 27 -28.95 10.22 6.08
C ARG A 27 -27.87 9.34 5.44
N VAL A 28 -27.01 8.75 6.26
CA VAL A 28 -25.88 7.93 5.77
C VAL A 28 -26.39 6.72 4.98
N GLU A 29 -27.54 6.17 5.37
CA GLU A 29 -28.22 5.06 4.73
C GLU A 29 -28.66 5.41 3.31
N GLU A 30 -29.29 6.57 3.12
CA GLU A 30 -29.75 7.06 1.81
C GLU A 30 -28.56 7.33 0.89
N ALA A 31 -27.52 7.99 1.40
CA ALA A 31 -26.29 8.24 0.66
C ALA A 31 -25.58 6.93 0.26
N ALA A 32 -25.57 5.92 1.14
CA ALA A 32 -24.99 4.61 0.87
C ALA A 32 -25.78 3.85 -0.22
N GLN A 33 -27.10 3.85 -0.12
CA GLN A 33 -27.99 3.23 -1.11
C GLN A 33 -27.81 3.88 -2.49
N ALA A 34 -27.84 5.21 -2.55
CA ALA A 34 -27.63 5.97 -3.79
C ALA A 34 -26.23 5.80 -4.40
N ALA A 35 -25.23 5.44 -3.59
CA ALA A 35 -23.88 5.13 -4.05
C ALA A 35 -23.64 3.63 -4.30
N GLY A 36 -24.65 2.78 -4.09
CA GLY A 36 -24.54 1.33 -4.25
C GLY A 36 -23.46 0.72 -3.35
N VAL A 37 -23.36 1.13 -2.08
CA VAL A 37 -22.43 0.55 -1.09
C VAL A 37 -23.14 0.26 0.23
N SER A 38 -22.54 -0.57 1.08
CA SER A 38 -23.08 -0.78 2.43
C SER A 38 -22.99 0.49 3.29
N THR A 39 -23.94 0.66 4.21
CA THR A 39 -23.95 1.73 5.21
C THR A 39 -22.63 1.79 6.00
N ARG A 40 -22.10 0.62 6.42
CA ARG A 40 -20.77 0.49 7.04
C ARG A 40 -19.64 1.08 6.19
N THR A 41 -19.70 0.93 4.86
CA THR A 41 -18.71 1.51 3.95
C THR A 41 -18.85 3.03 3.87
N ALA A 42 -20.07 3.54 3.87
CA ALA A 42 -20.35 4.98 3.92
C ALA A 42 -19.81 5.60 5.23
N TYR A 43 -20.11 4.99 6.39
CA TYR A 43 -19.56 5.43 7.68
C TYR A 43 -18.02 5.41 7.72
N LYS A 44 -17.38 4.39 7.13
CA LYS A 44 -15.92 4.34 7.01
C LYS A 44 -15.38 5.56 6.26
N TRP A 45 -15.98 5.93 5.13
CA TRP A 45 -15.52 7.08 4.34
C TRP A 45 -15.81 8.40 5.04
N LEU A 46 -16.98 8.53 5.67
CA LEU A 46 -17.33 9.70 6.47
C LEU A 46 -16.37 9.91 7.65
N LYS A 47 -16.04 8.83 8.37
CA LYS A 47 -15.05 8.87 9.46
C LYS A 47 -13.69 9.38 8.94
N ARG A 48 -13.19 8.78 7.87
CA ARG A 48 -11.90 9.20 7.27
C ARG A 48 -11.91 10.65 6.80
N TYR A 49 -13.02 11.12 6.21
CA TYR A 49 -13.15 12.51 5.80
C TYR A 49 -13.15 13.47 6.99
N ARG A 50 -13.83 13.11 8.09
CA ARG A 50 -13.82 13.92 9.31
C ARG A 50 -12.44 13.99 9.97
N GLU A 51 -11.66 12.91 9.89
CA GLU A 51 -10.31 12.83 10.48
C GLU A 51 -9.22 13.49 9.60
N GLU A 52 -9.29 13.33 8.27
CA GLU A 52 -8.18 13.62 7.35
C GLU A 52 -8.60 14.54 6.18
N GLY A 53 -9.84 15.04 6.19
CA GLY A 53 -10.42 15.84 5.11
C GLY A 53 -10.48 15.08 3.78
N PRO A 54 -10.38 15.78 2.63
CA PRO A 54 -10.33 15.16 1.31
C PRO A 54 -9.19 14.13 1.14
N GLY A 55 -8.09 14.29 1.89
CA GLY A 55 -6.97 13.35 1.89
C GLY A 55 -7.37 11.92 2.26
N GLY A 56 -8.25 11.77 3.26
CA GLY A 56 -8.72 10.47 3.77
C GLY A 56 -9.54 9.64 2.79
N LEU A 57 -9.99 10.23 1.67
CA LEU A 57 -10.75 9.55 0.63
C LEU A 57 -9.88 8.77 -0.36
N HIS A 58 -8.58 9.02 -0.37
CA HIS A 58 -7.62 8.31 -1.22
C HIS A 58 -7.46 6.84 -0.81
N ASN A 59 -6.98 6.02 -1.74
CA ASN A 59 -6.67 4.63 -1.43
C ASN A 59 -5.51 4.57 -0.44
N ARG A 60 -5.72 3.88 0.67
CA ARG A 60 -4.64 3.49 1.57
C ARG A 60 -3.93 2.27 1.00
N SER A 61 -2.66 2.13 1.36
CA SER A 61 -1.91 0.91 1.10
C SER A 61 -2.67 -0.30 1.64
N SER A 62 -2.88 -1.31 0.80
CA SER A 62 -3.39 -2.63 1.25
C SER A 62 -2.27 -3.52 1.78
N ARG A 63 -1.03 -3.01 1.85
CA ARG A 63 0.09 -3.77 2.38
C ARG A 63 -0.11 -3.98 3.88
N PRO A 64 0.14 -5.19 4.39
CA PRO A 64 0.05 -5.46 5.82
C PRO A 64 1.01 -4.55 6.60
N HIS A 65 0.57 -4.08 7.77
CA HIS A 65 1.41 -3.29 8.67
C HIS A 65 2.57 -4.10 9.24
N ARG A 66 2.38 -5.41 9.43
CA ARG A 66 3.40 -6.33 9.94
C ARG A 66 3.46 -7.58 9.07
N CYS A 67 4.69 -8.00 8.76
CA CYS A 67 5.00 -9.27 8.10
C CYS A 67 5.93 -10.06 9.02
N PRO A 68 5.43 -11.01 9.84
CA PRO A 68 6.26 -11.75 10.79
C PRO A 68 7.47 -12.47 10.16
N HIS A 69 7.31 -12.98 8.94
CA HIS A 69 8.36 -13.64 8.18
C HIS A 69 9.23 -12.68 7.34
N ALA A 70 9.08 -11.36 7.52
CA ALA A 70 9.98 -10.42 6.87
C ALA A 70 11.39 -10.57 7.45
N LEU A 71 12.37 -10.58 6.55
CA LEU A 71 13.78 -10.62 6.93
C LEU A 71 14.12 -9.42 7.81
N SER A 72 14.87 -9.62 8.89
CA SER A 72 15.26 -8.54 9.80
C SER A 72 15.99 -7.43 9.06
N GLY A 73 15.84 -6.18 9.52
CA GLY A 73 16.50 -5.02 8.89
C GLY A 73 18.03 -5.14 8.86
N GLU A 74 18.61 -5.85 9.83
CA GLU A 74 20.04 -6.19 9.83
C GLU A 74 20.41 -7.12 8.66
N ARG A 75 19.71 -8.24 8.47
CA ARG A 75 19.98 -9.16 7.36
C ARG A 75 19.72 -8.50 5.99
N GLN A 76 18.74 -7.59 5.90
CA GLN A 76 18.56 -6.77 4.70
C GLN A 76 19.77 -5.86 4.42
N ARG A 77 20.34 -5.22 5.44
CA ARG A 77 21.56 -4.41 5.31
C ARG A 77 22.75 -5.26 4.87
N MET A 78 22.94 -6.46 5.43
CA MET A 78 23.99 -7.39 4.98
C MET A 78 23.87 -7.71 3.49
N ILE A 79 22.66 -7.98 2.99
CA ILE A 79 22.42 -8.22 1.56
C ILE A 79 22.84 -7.02 0.71
N ILE A 80 22.50 -5.80 1.16
CA ILE A 80 22.82 -4.55 0.45
C ILE A 80 24.34 -4.32 0.42
N GLU A 81 25.03 -4.49 1.55
CA GLU A 81 26.48 -4.29 1.64
C GLU A 81 27.24 -5.31 0.81
N ARG A 82 26.87 -6.59 0.86
CA ARG A 82 27.45 -7.62 -0.03
C ARG A 82 27.26 -7.27 -1.50
N ARG A 83 26.09 -6.72 -1.86
CA ARG A 83 25.81 -6.28 -3.22
C ARG A 83 26.66 -5.08 -3.64
N LYS A 84 26.89 -4.10 -2.76
CA LYS A 84 27.81 -2.98 -2.98
C LYS A 84 29.25 -3.43 -3.19
N SER A 85 29.69 -4.49 -2.50
CA SER A 85 30.97 -5.19 -2.76
C SER A 85 30.96 -6.02 -4.06
N ARG A 86 30.05 -5.73 -4.99
CA ARG A 86 29.89 -6.37 -6.31
C ARG A 86 29.64 -7.87 -6.29
N GLN A 87 29.23 -8.45 -5.16
CA GLN A 87 28.89 -9.87 -5.14
C GLN A 87 27.64 -10.16 -5.98
N PRO A 88 27.62 -11.28 -6.73
CA PRO A 88 26.46 -11.72 -7.50
C PRO A 88 25.39 -12.31 -6.60
N TYR A 89 24.13 -12.32 -7.08
CA TYR A 89 22.96 -12.72 -6.29
C TYR A 89 23.05 -14.15 -5.75
N HIS A 90 23.62 -15.06 -6.53
CA HIS A 90 23.72 -16.47 -6.14
C HIS A 90 24.66 -16.65 -4.94
N GLN A 91 25.77 -15.91 -4.91
CA GLN A 91 26.74 -15.93 -3.82
C GLN A 91 26.11 -15.36 -2.54
N ILE A 92 25.49 -14.18 -2.63
CA ILE A 92 24.79 -13.55 -1.49
C ILE A 92 23.72 -14.49 -0.91
N SER A 93 22.99 -15.19 -1.78
CA SER A 93 21.95 -16.13 -1.39
C SER A 93 22.51 -17.34 -0.62
N GLN A 94 23.62 -17.91 -1.09
CA GLN A 94 24.31 -19.03 -0.45
C GLN A 94 24.89 -18.61 0.90
N ASP A 95 25.66 -17.52 0.93
CA ASP A 95 26.37 -17.05 2.13
C ASP A 95 25.43 -16.69 3.29
N LEU A 96 24.26 -16.12 2.98
CA LEU A 96 23.31 -15.65 3.98
C LEU A 96 22.15 -16.63 4.23
N GLY A 97 22.08 -17.74 3.50
CA GLY A 97 20.97 -18.70 3.58
C GLY A 97 19.59 -18.09 3.25
N VAL A 98 19.56 -17.07 2.40
CA VAL A 98 18.33 -16.36 2.00
C VAL A 98 18.00 -16.72 0.57
N GLY A 99 16.75 -17.09 0.29
CA GLY A 99 16.33 -17.45 -1.08
C GLY A 99 16.62 -16.32 -2.09
N ARG A 100 17.12 -16.69 -3.29
CA ARG A 100 17.49 -15.74 -4.36
C ARG A 100 16.40 -14.73 -4.70
N SER A 101 15.13 -15.15 -4.68
CA SER A 101 13.98 -14.26 -4.93
C SER A 101 13.83 -13.17 -3.85
N THR A 102 14.16 -13.48 -2.60
CA THR A 102 14.15 -12.51 -1.49
C THR A 102 15.31 -11.54 -1.61
N VAL A 103 16.53 -12.02 -1.92
CA VAL A 103 17.68 -11.16 -2.24
C VAL A 103 17.34 -10.19 -3.38
N GLY A 104 16.80 -10.71 -4.49
CA GLY A 104 16.41 -9.88 -5.62
C GLY A 104 15.35 -8.82 -5.28
N ARG A 105 14.31 -9.18 -4.51
CA ARG A 105 13.29 -8.21 -4.05
C ARG A 105 13.88 -7.12 -3.16
N ILE A 106 14.82 -7.46 -2.28
CA ILE A 106 15.49 -6.48 -1.40
C ILE A 106 16.34 -5.53 -2.23
N LEU A 107 17.17 -6.05 -3.13
CA LEU A 107 18.04 -5.24 -3.98
C LEU A 107 17.26 -4.38 -4.99
N CYS A 108 16.13 -4.87 -5.49
CA CYS A 108 15.23 -4.07 -6.32
C CYS A 108 14.65 -2.87 -5.55
N ARG A 109 14.23 -3.06 -4.30
CA ARG A 109 13.75 -1.96 -3.44
C ARG A 109 14.85 -0.97 -3.08
N ALA A 110 16.08 -1.45 -2.95
CA ALA A 110 17.27 -0.63 -2.69
C ALA A 110 17.85 0.03 -3.96
N GLY A 111 17.29 -0.23 -5.15
CA GLY A 111 17.81 0.30 -6.42
C GLY A 111 19.03 -0.44 -7.00
N LEU A 112 19.67 -1.35 -6.26
CA LEU A 112 20.95 -2.01 -6.61
C LEU A 112 20.80 -3.28 -7.47
N HIS A 113 19.70 -3.40 -8.22
CA HIS A 113 19.36 -4.62 -8.93
C HIS A 113 20.12 -4.82 -10.25
N ARG A 114 20.67 -3.74 -10.80
CA ARG A 114 21.52 -3.76 -11.99
C ARG A 114 22.95 -3.45 -11.57
N LEU A 115 23.93 -4.05 -12.26
CA LEU A 115 25.34 -3.73 -12.02
C LEU A 115 25.67 -2.27 -12.36
N ALA A 116 24.94 -1.66 -13.30
CA ALA A 116 25.05 -0.24 -13.64
C ALA A 116 24.60 0.70 -12.51
N ASN A 117 23.90 0.18 -11.50
CA ASN A 117 23.41 0.95 -10.35
C ASN A 117 24.32 0.77 -9.11
N LEU A 118 25.49 0.16 -9.29
CA LEU A 118 26.51 -0.02 -8.24
C LEU A 118 27.54 1.09 -8.29
#